data_AF-A0A310S6L8-F1
#
_entry.id   AF-A0A310S6L8-F1
#
_cell.length_a   1.000
_cell.length_b   1.000
_cell.length_c   1.000
_cell.angle_alpha   90.00
_cell.angle_beta   90.00
_cell.angle_gamma   90.00
#
_symmetry.space_group_name_H-M   'P 1'
#
loop_
_entity.id
_entity.type
_entity.pdbx_description
1 polymer ?
#
loop_
_entity_poly.entity_id
_entity_poly.type
_entity_poly.pdbx_seq_one_letter_code
_entity_poly.pdbx_strand_id
1 'polypeptide(L)'
;LISMTGISYFNLCFVMNRSAITEACKMLSDLQTFGKPNHFNRTNANLNRSSTVHFFAMLLALLVFALTSLPLWLPSDLDFSPAKQAVFVVQVLACRFSYVTASMITVFEWECFEHLVVRLRHVGDMFVRALEQDSYEKRREHLGRAIEYHNFV
;
A
#
# COMPACT_ATOMS: atom_id res chain seq x y z
N LEU A 1 -9.37 5.91 20.98
CA LEU A 1 -7.99 5.56 21.39
C LEU A 1 -7.58 4.18 20.86
N ILE A 2 -8.31 3.11 21.21
CA ILE A 2 -8.00 1.72 20.80
C ILE A 2 -7.86 1.57 19.26
N SER A 3 -8.78 2.17 18.48
CA SER A 3 -8.71 2.13 17.01
C SER A 3 -7.46 2.79 16.44
N MET A 4 -7.10 3.97 16.97
CA MET A 4 -5.89 4.70 16.55
C MET A 4 -4.63 3.91 16.88
N THR A 5 -4.55 3.32 18.08
CA THR A 5 -3.43 2.45 18.46
C THR A 5 -3.32 1.23 17.56
N GLY A 6 -4.44 0.60 17.20
CA GLY A 6 -4.46 -0.54 16.28
C GLY A 6 -3.95 -0.18 14.88
N ILE A 7 -4.42 0.93 14.31
CA ILE A 7 -3.96 1.42 12.99
C ILE A 7 -2.47 1.77 13.05
N SER A 8 -2.02 2.50 14.07
CA SER A 8 -0.60 2.84 14.20
C SER A 8 0.30 1.61 14.37
N TYR A 9 -0.16 0.61 15.12
CA TYR A 9 0.55 -0.66 15.26
C TYR A 9 0.63 -1.42 13.93
N PHE A 10 -0.50 -1.52 13.21
CA PHE A 10 -0.54 -2.15 11.90
C PHE A 10 0.42 -1.47 10.90
N ASN A 11 0.35 -0.14 10.81
CA ASN A 11 1.23 0.63 9.92
C ASN A 11 2.70 0.43 10.28
N LEU A 12 3.02 0.40 11.58
CA LEU A 12 4.39 0.13 12.04
C LEU A 12 4.84 -1.27 11.63
N CYS A 13 4.02 -2.29 11.85
CA CYS A 13 4.30 -3.66 11.43
C CYS A 13 4.47 -3.75 9.90
N PHE A 14 3.63 -3.10 9.13
CA PHE A 14 3.72 -3.06 7.67
C PHE A 14 5.05 -2.44 7.22
N VAL A 15 5.41 -1.29 7.79
CA VAL A 15 6.68 -0.60 7.49
C VAL A 15 7.88 -1.44 7.89
N MET A 16 7.85 -2.10 9.04
CA MET A 16 8.92 -2.99 9.50
C MET A 16 9.09 -4.21 8.58
N ASN A 17 8.00 -4.72 8.00
CA ASN A 17 8.01 -5.88 7.11
C ASN A 17 8.08 -5.53 5.62
N ARG A 18 8.39 -4.26 5.27
CA ARG A 18 8.43 -3.81 3.87
C ARG A 18 9.32 -4.64 2.96
N SER A 19 10.44 -5.17 3.48
CA SER A 19 11.37 -6.01 2.71
C SER A 19 10.72 -7.33 2.33
N ALA A 20 10.10 -8.02 3.29
CA ALA A 20 9.39 -9.26 3.07
C ALA A 20 8.22 -9.08 2.10
N ILE A 21 7.45 -7.98 2.23
CA ILE A 21 6.35 -7.65 1.30
C ILE A 21 6.88 -7.41 -0.11
N THR A 22 7.99 -6.67 -0.24
CA THR A 22 8.63 -6.42 -1.54
C THR A 22 9.14 -7.72 -2.16
N GLU A 23 9.72 -8.61 -1.35
CA GLU A 23 10.22 -9.90 -1.79
C GLU A 23 9.08 -10.80 -2.25
N ALA A 24 8.00 -10.92 -1.47
CA ALA A 24 6.78 -11.61 -1.87
C ALA A 24 6.22 -11.06 -3.19
N CYS A 25 6.18 -9.73 -3.34
CA CYS A 25 5.73 -9.10 -4.58
C CYS A 25 6.65 -9.41 -5.77
N LYS A 26 7.98 -9.49 -5.56
CA LYS A 26 8.95 -9.89 -6.59
C LYS A 26 8.77 -11.35 -6.98
N MET A 27 8.66 -12.25 -6.00
CA MET A 27 8.45 -13.69 -6.21
C MET A 27 7.17 -13.92 -7.01
N LEU A 28 6.09 -13.24 -6.64
CA LEU A 28 4.81 -13.28 -7.34
C LEU A 28 4.79 -12.51 -8.68
N SER A 29 5.86 -11.82 -9.07
CA SER A 29 5.93 -11.03 -10.31
C SER A 29 6.73 -11.70 -11.43
N ASP A 30 7.17 -12.96 -11.28
CA ASP A 30 7.74 -13.72 -12.40
C ASP A 30 6.65 -14.16 -13.39
N LEU A 31 6.20 -13.20 -14.20
CA LEU A 31 5.18 -13.41 -15.22
C LEU A 31 5.78 -13.96 -16.53
N GLN A 32 7.11 -14.01 -16.64
CA GLN A 32 7.77 -14.56 -17.82
C GLN A 32 7.68 -16.08 -17.81
N THR A 33 7.94 -16.69 -16.65
CA THR A 33 7.92 -18.15 -16.49
C THR A 33 6.50 -18.70 -16.43
N PHE A 34 5.60 -18.03 -15.71
CA PHE A 34 4.27 -18.58 -15.38
C PHE A 34 3.11 -17.97 -16.19
N GLY A 35 3.39 -16.95 -17.01
CA GLY A 35 2.40 -16.25 -17.80
C GLY A 35 1.69 -15.14 -17.03
N LYS A 36 0.77 -14.44 -17.70
CA LYS A 36 0.05 -13.29 -17.12
C LYS A 36 -1.37 -13.69 -16.71
N PRO A 37 -1.88 -13.20 -15.56
CA PRO A 37 -3.29 -13.34 -15.21
C PRO A 37 -4.21 -12.67 -16.23
N ASN A 38 -5.47 -13.10 -16.27
CA ASN A 38 -6.49 -12.44 -17.08
C ASN A 38 -6.64 -10.97 -16.65
N HIS A 39 -6.71 -10.07 -17.63
CA HIS A 39 -6.79 -8.62 -17.42
C HIS A 39 -5.63 -7.98 -16.64
N PHE A 40 -4.54 -8.71 -16.39
CA PHE A 40 -3.41 -8.23 -15.58
C PHE A 40 -2.89 -6.87 -16.04
N ASN A 41 -2.65 -6.69 -17.33
CA ASN A 41 -2.12 -5.43 -17.85
C ASN A 41 -3.04 -4.24 -17.55
N ARG A 42 -4.36 -4.42 -17.62
CA ARG A 42 -5.34 -3.35 -17.34
C ARG A 42 -5.38 -3.03 -15.86
N THR A 43 -5.48 -4.04 -14.99
CA THR A 43 -5.49 -3.86 -13.53
C THR A 43 -4.18 -3.25 -13.05
N ASN A 44 -3.05 -3.76 -13.54
CA ASN A 44 -1.73 -3.23 -13.18
C ASN A 44 -1.53 -1.79 -13.68
N ALA A 45 -2.01 -1.44 -14.88
CA ALA A 45 -1.95 -0.06 -15.36
C ALA A 45 -2.78 0.89 -14.49
N ASN A 46 -3.98 0.47 -14.06
CA ASN A 46 -4.82 1.26 -13.17
C ASN A 46 -4.18 1.45 -11.79
N LEU A 47 -3.67 0.37 -11.20
CA LEU A 47 -2.99 0.44 -9.91
C LEU A 47 -1.71 1.28 -9.99
N ASN A 48 -0.90 1.14 -11.04
CA ASN A 48 0.32 1.93 -11.22
C ASN A 48 0.02 3.42 -11.41
N ARG A 49 -1.06 3.75 -12.15
CA ARG A 49 -1.54 5.13 -12.27
C ARG A 49 -2.00 5.68 -10.93
N SER A 50 -2.76 4.90 -10.16
CA SER A 50 -3.23 5.28 -8.82
C SER A 50 -2.04 5.53 -7.89
N SER A 51 -1.10 4.59 -7.82
CA SER A 51 0.09 4.67 -6.98
C SER A 51 0.96 5.89 -7.32
N THR A 52 1.12 6.20 -8.61
CA THR A 52 1.86 7.39 -9.05
C THR A 52 1.20 8.67 -8.55
N VAL A 53 -0.12 8.80 -8.70
CA VAL A 53 -0.88 9.97 -8.22
C VAL A 53 -0.79 10.09 -6.71
N HIS A 54 -0.96 8.98 -5.98
CA HIS A 54 -0.84 8.95 -4.52
C HIS A 54 0.55 9.34 -4.04
N PHE A 55 1.62 8.89 -4.72
CA PHE A 55 2.99 9.25 -4.38
C PHE A 55 3.21 10.78 -4.45
N PHE A 56 2.76 11.43 -5.53
CA PHE A 56 2.86 12.89 -5.64
C PHE A 56 1.99 13.63 -4.63
N ALA A 57 0.78 13.14 -4.36
CA ALA A 57 -0.08 13.70 -3.32
C ALA A 57 0.55 13.61 -1.93
N MET A 58 1.22 12.49 -1.61
CA MET A 58 1.92 12.29 -0.35
C MET A 58 3.12 13.24 -0.21
N LEU A 59 3.93 13.40 -1.26
CA LEU A 59 5.05 14.35 -1.26
C LEU A 59 4.57 15.78 -1.02
N LEU A 60 3.49 16.20 -1.68
CA LEU A 60 2.90 17.52 -1.48
C LEU A 60 2.38 17.69 -0.04
N ALA A 61 1.69 16.69 0.51
CA ALA A 61 1.19 16.73 1.88
C ALA A 61 2.33 16.83 2.90
N LEU A 62 3.43 16.09 2.70
CA LEU A 62 4.62 16.16 3.56
C LEU A 62 5.31 17.53 3.48
N LEU A 63 5.40 18.12 2.29
CA LEU A 63 5.96 19.46 2.11
C LEU A 63 5.14 20.50 2.88
N VAL A 64 3.81 20.47 2.75
CA VAL A 64 2.95 21.42 3.47
C VAL A 64 2.99 21.17 4.98
N PHE A 65 3.06 19.90 5.42
CA PHE A 65 3.27 19.58 6.82
C PHE A 65 4.58 20.18 7.33
N ALA A 66 5.71 19.96 6.65
CA ALA A 66 7.00 20.51 7.04
C ALA A 66 7.01 22.04 7.12
N LEU A 67 6.29 22.71 6.20
CA LEU A 67 6.15 24.18 6.21
C LEU A 67 5.27 24.69 7.37
N THR A 68 4.31 23.89 7.84
CA THR A 68 3.35 24.27 8.90
C THR A 68 3.76 23.78 10.29
N SER A 69 4.58 22.73 10.38
CA SER A 69 5.03 22.09 11.62
C SER A 69 6.35 22.66 12.16
N LEU A 70 6.92 23.68 11.51
CA LEU A 70 8.04 24.43 12.09
C LEU A 70 7.62 24.94 13.47
N PRO A 71 8.45 24.78 14.51
CA PRO A 71 8.04 25.00 15.87
C PRO A 71 7.72 26.49 16.08
N LEU A 72 6.44 26.81 16.16
CA LEU A 72 5.98 27.93 16.96
C LEU A 72 6.16 27.51 18.42
N TRP A 73 7.41 27.45 18.89
CA TRP A 73 7.66 27.65 20.32
C TRP A 73 7.32 29.11 20.57
N LEU A 74 6.04 29.36 20.83
CA LEU A 74 5.57 30.68 21.17
C LEU A 74 5.69 30.81 22.68
N PRO A 75 6.49 31.79 23.18
CA PRO A 75 6.44 32.13 24.58
C PRO A 75 4.98 32.42 24.94
N SER A 76 4.55 31.84 26.05
CA SER A 76 3.16 31.73 26.53
C SER A 76 2.45 33.06 26.84
N ASP A 77 3.09 34.19 26.53
CA ASP A 77 2.63 35.55 26.86
C ASP A 77 2.11 36.34 25.64
N LEU A 78 1.60 35.65 24.61
CA LEU A 78 0.90 36.32 23.52
C LEU A 78 -0.52 36.69 23.95
N ASP A 79 -0.68 37.80 24.67
CA ASP A 79 -2.01 38.33 25.05
C ASP A 79 -2.75 39.04 23.89
N PHE A 80 -2.12 39.19 22.73
CA PHE A 80 -2.75 39.83 21.57
C PHE A 80 -3.77 38.93 20.86
N SER A 81 -5.02 39.41 20.83
CA SER A 81 -6.22 38.80 20.23
C SER A 81 -6.05 38.19 18.81
N PRO A 82 -5.33 38.80 17.83
CA PRO A 82 -5.17 38.19 16.51
C PRO A 82 -4.08 37.10 16.45
N ALA A 83 -3.05 37.18 17.30
CA ALA A 83 -1.97 36.20 17.30
C ALA A 83 -2.46 34.83 17.78
N LYS A 84 -3.32 34.79 18.82
CA LYS A 84 -3.97 33.55 19.29
C LYS A 84 -4.79 32.86 18.19
N GLN A 85 -5.50 33.64 17.37
CA GLN A 85 -6.27 33.10 16.24
C GLN A 85 -5.37 32.49 15.16
N ALA A 86 -4.25 33.13 14.83
CA ALA A 86 -3.28 32.58 13.88
C ALA A 86 -2.68 31.25 14.36
N VAL A 87 -2.32 31.16 15.65
CA VAL A 87 -1.80 29.92 16.27
C VAL A 87 -2.82 28.80 16.20
N PHE A 88 -4.08 29.09 16.55
CA PHE A 88 -5.16 28.11 16.48
C PHE A 88 -5.36 27.60 15.05
N VAL A 89 -5.31 28.48 14.04
CA VAL A 89 -5.38 28.09 12.63
C VAL A 89 -4.23 27.16 12.26
N VAL A 90 -2.99 27.48 12.66
CA VAL A 90 -1.82 26.61 12.42
C VAL A 90 -2.00 25.23 13.08
N GLN A 91 -2.49 25.17 14.33
CA GLN A 91 -2.74 23.92 15.03
C GLN A 91 -3.83 23.07 14.34
N VAL A 92 -4.92 23.68 13.89
CA VAL A 92 -5.99 23.00 13.15
C VAL A 92 -5.46 22.46 11.82
N LEU A 93 -4.64 23.25 11.11
CA LEU A 93 -4.00 22.81 9.87
C LEU A 93 -3.06 21.63 10.14
N ALA A 94 -2.20 21.71 11.15
CA ALA A 94 -1.28 20.63 11.52
C ALA A 94 -2.05 19.33 11.85
N CYS A 95 -3.12 19.42 12.66
CA CYS A 95 -4.00 18.29 12.94
C CYS A 95 -4.59 17.69 11.65
N ARG A 96 -5.14 18.54 10.78
CA ARG A 96 -5.70 18.10 9.48
C ARG A 96 -4.64 17.39 8.64
N PHE A 97 -3.41 17.90 8.59
CA PHE A 97 -2.32 17.28 7.85
C PHE A 97 -1.95 15.91 8.41
N SER A 98 -1.83 15.76 9.74
CA SER A 98 -1.57 14.46 10.36
C SER A 98 -2.64 13.42 10.03
N TYR A 99 -3.92 13.82 10.00
CA TYR A 99 -5.00 12.92 9.57
C TYR A 99 -4.90 12.55 8.09
N VAL A 100 -4.57 13.51 7.21
CA VAL A 100 -4.41 13.26 5.78
C VAL A 100 -3.24 12.31 5.52
N THR A 101 -2.08 12.53 6.13
CA THR A 101 -0.90 11.65 5.94
C THR A 101 -1.17 10.25 6.46
N ALA A 102 -1.80 10.10 7.63
CA ALA A 102 -2.20 8.78 8.14
C ALA A 102 -3.16 8.06 7.18
N SER A 103 -4.17 8.78 6.66
CA SER A 103 -5.13 8.22 5.70
C SER A 103 -4.45 7.77 4.40
N MET A 104 -3.46 8.53 3.93
CA MET A 104 -2.70 8.18 2.73
C MET A 104 -1.86 6.91 2.91
N ILE A 105 -1.25 6.71 4.09
CA ILE A 105 -0.50 5.48 4.40
C ILE A 105 -1.44 4.27 4.32
N THR A 106 -2.64 4.36 4.88
CA THR A 106 -3.63 3.27 4.82
C THR A 106 -4.07 2.98 3.39
N VAL A 107 -4.22 4.00 2.53
CA VAL A 107 -4.52 3.76 1.10
C VAL A 107 -3.36 3.07 0.39
N PHE A 108 -2.12 3.46 0.67
CA PHE A 108 -0.95 2.78 0.12
C PHE A 108 -0.87 1.30 0.54
N GLU A 109 -1.12 1.02 1.81
CA GLU A 109 -1.20 -0.36 2.32
C GLU A 109 -2.28 -1.15 1.59
N TRP A 110 -3.48 -0.57 1.44
CA TRP A 110 -4.58 -1.16 0.67
C TRP A 110 -4.15 -1.48 -0.76
N GLU A 111 -3.51 -0.56 -1.48
CA GLU A 111 -3.01 -0.79 -2.84
C GLU A 111 -1.99 -1.94 -2.89
N CYS A 112 -1.09 -2.03 -1.91
CA CYS A 112 -0.16 -3.15 -1.77
C CYS A 112 -0.90 -4.49 -1.57
N PHE A 113 -1.93 -4.52 -0.74
CA PHE A 113 -2.74 -5.73 -0.54
C PHE A 113 -3.53 -6.11 -1.79
N GLU A 114 -4.11 -5.17 -2.52
CA GLU A 114 -4.78 -5.45 -3.80
C GLU A 114 -3.80 -6.07 -4.80
N HIS A 115 -2.59 -5.53 -4.88
CA HIS A 115 -1.52 -6.11 -5.69
C HIS A 115 -1.15 -7.53 -5.27
N LEU A 116 -1.14 -7.82 -3.97
CA LEU A 116 -0.87 -9.16 -3.45
C LEU A 116 -2.04 -10.11 -3.74
N VAL A 117 -3.27 -9.69 -3.48
CA VAL A 117 -4.50 -10.47 -3.69
C VAL A 117 -4.68 -10.85 -5.15
N VAL A 118 -4.45 -9.92 -6.09
CA VAL A 118 -4.53 -10.21 -7.53
C VAL A 118 -3.54 -11.32 -7.92
N ARG A 119 -2.34 -11.32 -7.34
CA ARG A 119 -1.32 -12.34 -7.63
C ARG A 119 -1.61 -13.67 -6.94
N LEU A 120 -2.09 -13.66 -5.69
CA LEU A 120 -2.54 -14.88 -5.00
C LEU A 120 -3.74 -15.51 -5.71
N ARG A 121 -4.69 -14.71 -6.20
CA ARG A 121 -5.80 -15.20 -7.02
C ARG A 121 -5.30 -15.84 -8.30
N HIS A 122 -4.25 -15.30 -8.92
CA HIS A 122 -3.63 -15.91 -10.08
C HIS A 122 -3.04 -17.30 -9.78
N VAL A 123 -2.33 -17.45 -8.66
CA VAL A 123 -1.86 -18.77 -8.19
C VAL A 123 -3.04 -19.74 -8.07
N GLY A 124 -4.14 -19.31 -7.43
CA GLY A 124 -5.36 -20.11 -7.32
C GLY A 124 -5.95 -20.50 -8.68
N ASP A 125 -6.05 -19.56 -9.62
CA ASP A 125 -6.53 -19.81 -10.98
C ASP A 125 -5.64 -20.83 -11.72
N MET A 126 -4.33 -20.83 -11.48
CA MET A 126 -3.42 -21.83 -12.06
C MET A 126 -3.72 -23.24 -11.55
N PHE A 127 -4.00 -23.40 -10.25
CA PHE A 127 -4.39 -24.70 -9.69
C PHE A 127 -5.74 -25.18 -10.26
N VAL A 128 -6.73 -24.30 -10.34
CA VAL A 128 -8.05 -24.65 -10.90
C VAL A 128 -7.90 -25.10 -12.36
N ARG A 129 -7.19 -24.31 -13.19
CA ARG A 129 -6.95 -24.65 -14.61
C ARG A 129 -6.16 -25.94 -14.79
N ALA A 130 -5.24 -26.25 -13.88
CA ALA A 130 -4.51 -27.51 -13.88
C ALA A 130 -5.45 -28.70 -13.65
N LEU A 131 -6.36 -28.58 -12.67
CA LEU A 131 -7.32 -29.63 -12.31
C LEU A 131 -8.39 -29.85 -13.38
N GLU A 132 -8.78 -28.80 -14.11
CA GLU A 132 -9.75 -28.85 -15.23
C GLU A 132 -9.23 -29.60 -16.47
N GLN A 133 -7.93 -29.94 -16.55
CA GLN A 133 -7.41 -30.66 -17.71
C GLN A 133 -7.92 -32.11 -17.77
N ASP A 134 -8.52 -32.50 -18.89
CA ASP A 134 -9.03 -33.86 -19.12
C ASP A 134 -7.91 -34.92 -19.15
N SER A 135 -6.77 -34.58 -19.76
CA SER A 135 -5.62 -35.49 -19.86
C SER A 135 -4.81 -35.51 -18.58
N TYR A 136 -4.51 -36.71 -18.09
CA TYR A 136 -3.65 -36.92 -16.91
C TYR A 136 -2.26 -36.30 -17.07
N GLU A 137 -1.64 -36.43 -18.26
CA GLU A 137 -0.30 -35.90 -18.51
C GLU A 137 -0.28 -34.37 -18.44
N LYS A 138 -1.24 -33.71 -19.08
CA LYS A 138 -1.40 -32.25 -19.03
C LYS A 138 -1.71 -31.78 -17.62
N ARG A 139 -2.62 -32.47 -16.92
CA ARG A 139 -2.94 -32.17 -15.52
C ARG A 139 -1.70 -32.22 -14.63
N ARG A 140 -0.89 -33.28 -14.77
CA ARG A 140 0.36 -33.44 -14.01
C ARG A 140 1.36 -32.32 -14.33
N GLU A 141 1.53 -31.96 -15.60
CA GLU A 141 2.43 -30.88 -16.03
C GLU A 141 1.97 -29.52 -15.47
N HIS A 142 0.70 -29.16 -15.66
CA HIS A 142 0.14 -27.90 -15.19
C HIS A 142 0.13 -27.80 -13.65
N LEU A 143 -0.17 -28.90 -12.96
CA LEU A 143 -0.11 -28.95 -11.51
C LEU A 143 1.35 -28.84 -11.01
N GLY A 144 2.29 -29.50 -11.70
CA GLY A 144 3.72 -29.36 -11.43
C GLY A 144 4.18 -27.92 -11.52
N ARG A 145 3.80 -27.21 -12.59
CA ARG A 145 4.08 -25.76 -12.73
C ARG A 145 3.42 -24.90 -11.65
N ALA A 146 2.18 -25.21 -11.26
CA ALA A 146 1.49 -24.47 -10.20
C ALA A 146 2.16 -24.70 -8.82
N ILE A 147 2.62 -25.91 -8.54
CA ILE A 147 3.37 -26.25 -7.34
C ILE A 147 4.76 -25.58 -7.35
N GLU A 148 5.47 -25.62 -8.47
CA GLU A 148 6.74 -24.90 -8.63
C GLU A 148 6.57 -23.39 -8.41
N TYR A 149 5.51 -22.80 -8.96
CA TYR A 149 5.18 -21.41 -8.73
C TYR A 149 4.86 -21.13 -7.26
N HIS A 150 4.08 -22.00 -6.61
CA HIS A 150 3.73 -21.85 -5.20
C HIS A 150 4.94 -22.00 -4.27
N ASN A 151 5.86 -22.93 -4.56
CA ASN A 151 7.07 -23.14 -3.77
C ASN A 151 8.11 -22.03 -3.96
N PHE A 152 8.01 -21.26 -5.04
CA PHE A 152 8.83 -20.08 -5.27
C PHE A 152 8.33 -18.84 -4.53
N VAL A 153 7.08 -18.84 -4.05
CA VAL A 153 6.41 -17.74 -3.34
C VAL A 153 6.54 -17.91 -1.83
#